data_AF-A0AAV5CIT0-F1
#
_entry.id   AF-A0AAV5CIT0-F1
#
_cell.length_a   1.000
_cell.length_b   1.000
_cell.length_c   1.000
_cell.angle_alpha   90.00
_cell.angle_beta   90.00
_cell.angle_gamma   90.00
#
_symmetry.space_group_name_H-M   'P 1'
#
loop_
_entity.id
_entity.type
_entity.pdbx_description
1 polymer ?
#
loop_
_entity_poly.entity_id
_entity_poly.type
_entity_poly.pdbx_seq_one_letter_code
_entity_poly.pdbx_strand_id
1 'polypeptide(L)'
;MSQVASSALGIGPQTAMHLAERLYTQGFISYPRTESTAYPASFDFTSILAVLVHNPLWSNNVRILLDAGFVKPRQGHDAGDHPPITPMRSATEESLGTDAWRLYQYICQHFIGTVSLDCRYTRYVTSYLANHFYHCYIAFNSHPIKYTGY
;
A
#
# COMPACT_ATOMS: atom_id res chain seq x y z
N MET A 1 1.68 -4.69 10.31
CA MET A 1 2.97 -4.91 9.61
C MET A 1 3.54 -6.31 9.86
N SER A 2 3.79 -6.71 11.11
CA SER A 2 4.51 -7.96 11.44
C SER A 2 3.85 -9.24 10.93
N GLN A 3 2.52 -9.32 10.92
CA GLN A 3 1.79 -10.45 10.34
C GLN A 3 2.07 -10.60 8.84
N VAL A 4 2.00 -9.49 8.10
CA VAL A 4 2.22 -9.48 6.65
C VAL A 4 3.68 -9.70 6.29
N ALA A 5 4.62 -9.17 7.07
CA ALA A 5 6.04 -9.44 6.88
C ALA A 5 6.33 -10.96 7.00
N SER A 6 5.71 -11.64 7.97
CA SER A 6 5.83 -13.09 8.12
C SER A 6 5.16 -13.84 6.97
N SER A 7 3.88 -13.56 6.69
CA SER A 7 3.08 -14.35 5.74
C SER A 7 3.43 -14.09 4.27
N ALA A 8 3.79 -12.84 3.91
CA ALA A 8 4.01 -12.44 2.52
C ALA A 8 5.48 -12.30 2.16
N LEU A 9 6.35 -11.92 3.10
CA LEU A 9 7.78 -11.70 2.82
C LEU A 9 8.68 -12.83 3.34
N GLY A 10 8.16 -13.71 4.19
CA GLY A 10 8.96 -14.75 4.87
C GLY A 10 9.88 -14.18 5.95
N ILE A 11 9.61 -12.97 6.44
CA ILE A 11 10.43 -12.28 7.43
C ILE A 11 9.80 -12.50 8.81
N GLY A 12 10.52 -13.16 9.71
CA GLY A 12 10.05 -13.39 11.08
C GLY A 12 9.67 -12.09 11.80
N PRO A 13 8.66 -12.08 12.69
CA PRO A 13 8.16 -10.86 13.34
C PRO A 13 9.24 -10.02 14.04
N GLN A 14 10.20 -10.67 14.71
CA GLN A 14 11.31 -9.98 15.37
C GLN A 14 12.25 -9.31 14.36
N THR A 15 12.61 -10.01 13.29
CA THR A 15 13.44 -9.47 12.21
C THR A 15 12.74 -8.31 11.51
N ALA A 16 11.44 -8.44 11.23
CA ALA A 16 10.64 -7.38 10.62
C ALA A 16 10.64 -6.12 11.48
N MET A 17 10.49 -6.28 12.80
CA MET A 17 10.53 -5.16 13.74
C MET A 17 11.90 -4.48 13.76
N HIS A 18 12.98 -5.26 13.80
CA HIS A 18 14.34 -4.73 13.77
C HIS A 18 14.65 -3.98 12.48
N LEU A 19 14.22 -4.50 11.33
CA LEU A 19 14.35 -3.82 10.04
C LEU A 19 13.54 -2.52 10.00
N ALA A 20 12.32 -2.52 10.52
CA ALA A 20 11.49 -1.32 10.60
C ALA A 20 12.12 -0.24 11.49
N GLU A 21 12.69 -0.62 12.64
CA GLU A 21 13.41 0.32 13.52
C GLU A 21 14.63 0.94 12.84
N ARG A 22 15.37 0.13 12.05
CA ARG A 22 16.48 0.64 11.24
C ARG A 22 15.99 1.64 10.19
N LEU A 23 14.91 1.33 9.46
CA LEU A 23 14.31 2.22 8.48
C LEU A 23 13.82 3.53 9.12
N TYR A 24 13.23 3.47 10.31
CA TYR A 24 12.81 4.63 11.09
C TYR A 24 14.00 5.49 11.52
N THR A 25 15.05 4.86 12.04
CA THR A 25 16.26 5.58 12.50
C THR A 25 16.95 6.31 11.34
N GLN A 26 16.91 5.72 10.16
CA GLN A 26 17.39 6.34 8.93
C GLN A 26 16.41 7.38 8.37
N GLY A 27 15.16 7.43 8.86
CA GLY A 27 14.11 8.37 8.48
C GLY A 27 13.37 8.01 7.18
N PHE A 28 13.38 6.75 6.77
CA PHE A 28 12.62 6.28 5.60
C PHE A 28 11.14 6.07 5.90
N ILE A 29 10.78 5.76 7.14
CA ILE A 29 9.40 5.50 7.57
C ILE A 29 9.08 6.22 8.88
N SER A 30 7.79 6.42 9.17
CA SER A 30 7.31 6.86 10.48
C SER A 30 7.50 5.75 11.54
N TYR A 31 7.28 6.11 12.81
CA TYR A 31 7.57 5.23 13.94
C TYR A 31 6.82 3.88 13.85
N PRO A 32 7.51 2.72 13.88
CA PRO A 32 6.93 1.44 13.51
C PRO A 32 6.21 0.70 14.65
N ARG A 33 6.24 1.24 15.88
CA ARG A 33 5.52 0.70 17.04
C ARG A 33 4.24 1.51 17.22
N THR A 34 3.22 1.18 16.45
CA THR A 34 1.90 1.80 16.55
C THR A 34 0.80 0.77 16.34
N GLU A 35 -0.27 0.90 17.12
CA GLU A 35 -1.53 0.14 16.93
C GLU A 35 -2.57 0.97 16.16
N SER A 36 -2.29 2.24 15.90
CA SER A 36 -3.18 3.12 15.14
C SER A 36 -3.16 2.77 13.65
N THR A 37 -4.36 2.68 13.10
CA THR A 37 -4.64 2.48 11.67
C THR A 37 -5.39 3.65 11.06
N ALA A 38 -5.83 4.62 11.88
CA ALA A 38 -6.46 5.86 11.42
C ALA A 38 -5.43 6.96 11.17
N TYR A 39 -5.50 7.60 10.00
CA TYR A 39 -4.75 8.83 9.74
C TYR A 39 -5.42 10.03 10.43
N PRO A 40 -4.65 10.97 11.02
CA PRO A 40 -5.21 12.17 11.60
C PRO A 40 -5.90 13.04 10.55
N ALA A 41 -6.88 13.85 10.96
CA ALA A 41 -7.64 14.69 10.04
C ALA A 41 -6.77 15.72 9.30
N SER A 42 -5.67 16.14 9.92
CA SER A 42 -4.68 17.07 9.36
C SER A 42 -3.52 16.39 8.63
N PHE A 43 -3.61 15.08 8.35
CA PHE A 43 -2.54 14.36 7.67
C PHE A 43 -2.37 14.85 6.23
N ASP A 44 -1.15 15.22 5.85
CA ASP A 44 -0.84 15.65 4.49
C ASP A 44 -0.42 14.46 3.62
N PHE A 45 -1.39 13.88 2.90
CA PHE A 45 -1.13 12.79 1.96
C PHE A 45 -0.33 13.25 0.72
N THR A 46 -0.46 14.52 0.34
CA THR A 46 0.14 15.06 -0.89
C THR A 46 1.66 15.08 -0.79
N SER A 47 2.22 15.49 0.36
CA SER A 47 3.67 15.48 0.57
C SER A 47 4.25 14.07 0.53
N ILE A 48 3.57 13.09 1.13
CA ILE A 48 4.02 11.69 1.10
C ILE A 48 4.01 11.15 -0.34
N LEU A 49 2.93 11.41 -1.09
CA LEU A 49 2.86 11.02 -2.50
C LEU A 49 3.96 11.72 -3.31
N ALA A 50 4.21 13.01 -3.11
CA ALA A 50 5.28 13.73 -3.81
C ALA A 50 6.67 13.11 -3.58
N VAL A 51 6.97 12.68 -2.35
CA VAL A 51 8.21 11.96 -2.04
C VAL A 51 8.29 10.64 -2.83
N LEU A 52 7.18 9.90 -2.92
CA LEU A 52 7.13 8.61 -3.59
C LEU A 52 7.26 8.72 -5.12
N VAL A 53 6.86 9.85 -5.75
CA VAL A 53 7.01 10.06 -7.20
C VAL A 53 8.44 9.83 -7.70
N HIS A 54 9.44 10.06 -6.85
CA HIS A 54 10.85 9.93 -7.21
C HIS A 54 11.34 8.49 -7.39
N ASN A 55 10.57 7.48 -6.98
CA ASN A 55 10.94 6.09 -7.22
C ASN A 55 10.28 5.55 -8.51
N PRO A 56 11.04 5.01 -9.46
CA PRO A 56 10.50 4.52 -10.74
C PRO A 56 9.37 3.50 -10.61
N LEU A 57 9.40 2.62 -9.60
CA LEU A 57 8.47 1.50 -9.47
C LEU A 57 7.02 1.92 -9.29
N TRP A 58 6.78 3.06 -8.65
CA TRP A 58 5.42 3.57 -8.39
C TRP A 58 5.23 4.99 -8.89
N SER A 59 6.24 5.62 -9.48
CA SER A 59 6.19 6.97 -10.05
C SER A 59 4.94 7.22 -10.89
N ASN A 60 4.63 6.34 -11.84
CA ASN A 60 3.47 6.46 -12.72
C ASN A 60 2.14 6.41 -11.96
N ASN A 61 1.99 5.43 -11.05
CA ASN A 61 0.77 5.27 -10.26
C ASN A 61 0.54 6.48 -9.34
N VAL A 62 1.61 6.97 -8.71
CA VAL A 62 1.56 8.12 -7.81
C VAL A 62 1.28 9.42 -8.57
N ARG A 63 1.84 9.61 -9.77
CA ARG A 63 1.49 10.74 -10.64
C ARG A 63 0.01 10.73 -11.00
N ILE A 64 -0.54 9.57 -11.36
CA ILE A 64 -1.98 9.44 -11.63
C ILE A 64 -2.81 9.82 -10.40
N LEU A 65 -2.40 9.42 -9.19
CA LEU A 65 -3.10 9.81 -7.95
C LEU A 65 -3.01 11.31 -7.65
N LEU A 66 -1.88 11.95 -7.96
CA LEU A 66 -1.71 13.39 -7.78
C LEU A 66 -2.52 14.18 -8.83
N ASP A 67 -2.59 13.69 -10.07
CA ASP A 67 -3.24 14.37 -11.18
C ASP A 67 -4.77 14.16 -11.19
N ALA A 68 -5.22 12.91 -11.03
CA ALA A 68 -6.63 12.53 -11.05
C ALA A 68 -7.32 12.65 -9.68
N GLY A 69 -6.52 12.85 -8.63
CA GLY A 69 -6.97 12.86 -7.24
C GLY A 69 -6.89 11.48 -6.58
N PHE A 70 -6.64 11.51 -5.27
CA PHE A 70 -6.63 10.34 -4.40
C PHE A 70 -7.84 10.35 -3.47
N VAL A 71 -8.18 9.19 -2.91
CA VAL A 71 -9.27 9.09 -1.92
C VAL A 71 -8.71 9.16 -0.51
N LYS A 72 -9.50 9.71 0.40
CA LYS A 72 -9.19 9.63 1.83
C LYS A 72 -9.22 8.16 2.25
N PRO A 73 -8.20 7.67 2.96
CA PRO A 73 -8.21 6.31 3.49
C PRO A 73 -9.44 6.02 4.34
N ARG A 74 -9.85 4.74 4.35
CA ARG A 74 -10.95 4.26 5.20
C ARG A 74 -10.66 4.58 6.66
N GLN A 75 -11.72 4.84 7.42
CA GLN A 75 -11.60 5.10 8.85
C GLN A 75 -11.00 3.86 9.54
N GLY A 76 -9.91 4.07 10.27
CA GLY A 76 -9.26 3.05 11.07
C GLY A 76 -9.55 3.23 12.56
N HIS A 77 -8.81 2.48 13.37
CA HIS A 77 -8.72 2.66 14.82
C HIS A 77 -7.62 3.67 15.15
N ASP A 78 -7.91 4.61 16.04
CA ASP A 78 -6.93 5.53 16.63
C ASP A 78 -6.66 5.07 18.06
N ALA A 79 -5.42 4.65 18.34
CA ALA A 79 -4.98 4.21 19.66
C ALA A 79 -4.42 5.38 20.51
N GLY A 80 -4.34 6.59 19.95
CA GLY A 80 -3.82 7.78 20.63
C GLY A 80 -2.30 7.80 20.79
N ASP A 81 -1.58 6.97 20.04
CA ASP A 81 -0.12 6.83 20.09
C ASP A 81 0.58 7.63 18.98
N HIS A 82 0.76 7.02 17.82
CA HIS A 82 1.41 7.56 16.64
C HIS A 82 0.52 7.31 15.42
N PRO A 83 0.60 8.13 14.35
CA PRO A 83 -0.13 7.82 13.13
C PRO A 83 0.36 6.50 12.50
N PRO A 84 -0.42 5.92 11.57
CA PRO A 84 -0.04 4.70 10.86
C PRO A 84 1.35 4.79 10.24
N ILE A 85 1.98 3.62 10.09
CA ILE A 85 3.31 3.51 9.47
C ILE A 85 3.25 4.02 8.02
N THR A 86 4.01 5.06 7.72
CA THR A 86 4.03 5.75 6.42
C THR A 86 5.45 5.94 5.90
N PRO A 87 5.65 5.95 4.58
CA PRO A 87 6.94 6.29 4.01
C PRO A 87 7.20 7.79 4.13
N MET A 88 8.38 8.18 4.57
CA MET A 88 8.76 9.58 4.80
C MET A 88 9.82 10.07 3.81
N ARG A 89 10.55 9.15 3.17
CA ARG A 89 11.60 9.45 2.20
C ARG A 89 11.70 8.35 1.14
N SER A 90 11.93 8.73 -0.11
CA SER A 90 12.22 7.77 -1.19
C SER A 90 13.53 7.02 -0.94
N ALA A 91 13.56 5.75 -1.33
CA ALA A 91 14.72 4.87 -1.21
C ALA A 91 14.81 3.97 -2.45
N THR A 92 15.97 3.34 -2.64
CA THR A 92 16.17 2.28 -3.66
C THR A 92 16.69 1.01 -3.01
N GLU A 93 16.62 -0.12 -3.73
CA GLU A 93 17.09 -1.41 -3.21
C GLU A 93 18.59 -1.36 -2.88
N GLU A 94 19.39 -0.68 -3.70
CA GLU A 94 20.83 -0.53 -3.50
C GLU A 94 21.15 0.20 -2.19
N SER A 95 20.29 1.14 -1.77
CA SER A 95 20.49 1.91 -0.54
C SER A 95 20.10 1.18 0.74
N LEU A 96 19.16 0.24 0.67
CA LEU A 96 18.58 -0.44 1.83
C LEU A 96 19.05 -1.89 2.00
N GLY A 97 19.46 -2.54 0.91
CA GLY A 97 19.66 -3.99 0.85
C GLY A 97 18.33 -4.76 0.81
N THR A 98 18.39 -6.01 0.37
CA THR A 98 17.21 -6.80 -0.07
C THR A 98 16.08 -6.90 0.96
N ASP A 99 16.35 -7.29 2.21
CA ASP A 99 15.28 -7.51 3.19
C ASP A 99 14.63 -6.21 3.67
N ALA A 100 15.44 -5.18 3.94
CA ALA A 100 14.93 -3.87 4.33
C ALA A 100 14.15 -3.23 3.17
N TRP A 101 14.62 -3.41 1.93
CA TRP A 101 13.95 -2.99 0.72
C TRP A 101 12.58 -3.66 0.56
N ARG A 102 12.48 -4.98 0.73
CA ARG A 102 11.20 -5.71 0.63
C ARG A 102 10.18 -5.20 1.65
N LEU A 103 10.63 -4.92 2.88
CA LEU A 103 9.75 -4.34 3.91
C LEU A 103 9.34 -2.91 3.57
N TYR A 104 10.28 -2.06 3.13
CA TYR A 104 10.01 -0.69 2.72
C TYR A 104 9.06 -0.62 1.51
N GLN A 105 9.26 -1.49 0.51
CA GLN A 105 8.40 -1.60 -0.66
C GLN A 105 6.96 -1.96 -0.25
N TYR A 106 6.78 -2.91 0.66
CA TYR A 106 5.46 -3.24 1.20
C TYR A 106 4.80 -2.03 1.87
N ILE A 107 5.53 -1.28 2.71
CA ILE A 107 5.00 -0.08 3.38
C ILE A 107 4.55 0.96 2.35
N CYS A 108 5.35 1.20 1.30
CA CYS A 108 5.01 2.13 0.23
C CYS A 108 3.76 1.70 -0.54
N GLN A 109 3.71 0.43 -0.98
CA GLN A 109 2.57 -0.11 -1.72
C GLN A 109 1.31 -0.13 -0.87
N HIS A 110 1.42 -0.45 0.42
CA HIS A 110 0.31 -0.41 1.35
C HIS A 110 -0.24 1.03 1.48
N PHE A 111 0.64 2.02 1.69
CA PHE A 111 0.22 3.42 1.75
C PHE A 111 -0.48 3.87 0.46
N ILE A 112 0.12 3.62 -0.71
CA ILE A 112 -0.47 3.94 -2.01
C ILE A 112 -1.84 3.26 -2.16
N GLY A 113 -1.95 1.99 -1.76
CA GLY A 113 -3.21 1.26 -1.77
C GLY A 113 -4.29 1.90 -0.90
N THR A 114 -3.94 2.42 0.27
CA THR A 114 -4.91 3.07 1.18
C THR A 114 -5.49 4.36 0.65
N VAL A 115 -4.77 5.06 -0.23
CA VAL A 115 -5.23 6.31 -0.88
C VAL A 115 -5.71 6.09 -2.32
N SER A 116 -5.64 4.85 -2.82
CA SER A 116 -6.12 4.46 -4.14
C SER A 116 -7.61 4.13 -4.14
N LEU A 117 -8.25 4.23 -5.30
CA LEU A 117 -9.63 3.80 -5.48
C LEU A 117 -9.79 2.30 -5.24
N ASP A 118 -10.94 1.92 -4.68
CA ASP A 118 -11.31 0.52 -4.53
C ASP A 118 -11.36 -0.20 -5.88
N CYS A 119 -10.77 -1.38 -5.94
CA CYS A 119 -10.85 -2.24 -7.11
C CYS A 119 -12.30 -2.67 -7.35
N ARG A 120 -12.84 -2.27 -8.52
CA ARG A 120 -14.18 -2.68 -8.95
C ARG A 120 -14.07 -3.92 -9.82
N TYR A 121 -14.79 -4.96 -9.44
CA TYR A 121 -14.87 -6.21 -10.19
C TYR A 121 -16.31 -6.68 -10.29
N THR A 122 -16.62 -7.43 -11.34
CA THR A 122 -17.91 -8.08 -11.52
C THR A 122 -17.75 -9.56 -11.20
N ARG A 123 -18.56 -10.05 -10.25
CA ARG A 123 -18.64 -11.47 -9.89
C ARG A 123 -19.85 -12.09 -10.58
N TYR A 124 -19.61 -13.10 -11.40
CA TYR A 124 -20.67 -13.93 -11.97
C TYR A 124 -20.83 -15.19 -11.13
N VAL A 125 -22.02 -15.39 -10.54
CA VAL A 125 -22.35 -16.60 -9.77
C VAL A 125 -23.40 -17.38 -10.54
N THR A 126 -23.10 -18.63 -10.84
CA THR A 126 -24.03 -19.55 -11.50
C THR A 126 -24.31 -20.72 -10.55
N SER A 127 -25.59 -21.06 -10.35
CA SER A 127 -26.04 -22.11 -9.43
C SER A 127 -26.74 -23.26 -10.18
N TYR A 128 -26.71 -24.47 -9.61
CA TYR A 128 -27.24 -25.71 -10.21
C TYR A 128 -28.46 -26.26 -9.49
N LEU A 129 -29.31 -26.90 -10.28
CA LEU A 129 -30.14 -28.04 -9.88
C LEU A 129 -29.89 -29.17 -10.90
N ALA A 130 -29.70 -30.40 -10.43
CA ALA A 130 -29.64 -31.63 -11.23
C ALA A 130 -28.48 -31.76 -12.28
N ASN A 131 -27.27 -32.07 -11.79
CA ASN A 131 -26.20 -32.80 -12.52
C ASN A 131 -25.54 -32.17 -13.78
N HIS A 132 -25.48 -30.85 -13.92
CA HIS A 132 -24.61 -30.20 -14.92
C HIS A 132 -23.58 -29.26 -14.29
N PHE A 133 -22.44 -29.01 -14.95
CA PHE A 133 -21.33 -28.19 -14.43
C PHE A 133 -21.36 -26.74 -14.96
N TYR A 134 -21.19 -25.78 -14.06
CA TYR A 134 -20.85 -24.37 -14.22
C TYR A 134 -19.44 -23.94 -13.85
N HIS A 135 -18.86 -22.99 -14.56
CA HIS A 135 -17.61 -22.33 -14.15
C HIS A 135 -17.88 -20.98 -13.50
N CYS A 136 -17.06 -20.61 -12.52
CA CYS A 136 -17.04 -19.29 -11.87
C CYS A 136 -15.89 -18.46 -12.45
N TYR A 137 -16.17 -17.23 -12.89
CA TYR A 137 -15.16 -16.30 -13.39
C TYR A 137 -15.28 -14.95 -12.66
N ILE A 138 -14.13 -14.36 -12.30
CA ILE A 138 -14.01 -13.00 -11.78
C ILE A 138 -13.51 -12.12 -12.92
N ALA A 139 -14.28 -11.10 -13.31
CA ALA A 139 -13.86 -10.11 -14.28
C ALA A 139 -13.54 -8.79 -13.56
N PHE A 140 -12.35 -8.24 -13.78
CA PHE A 140 -12.00 -6.91 -13.26
C PHE A 140 -12.63 -5.85 -14.16
N ASN A 141 -13.40 -4.92 -13.59
CA ASN A 141 -13.93 -3.79 -14.34
C ASN A 141 -12.78 -2.80 -14.47
N SER A 142 -12.06 -2.83 -15.60
CA SER A 142 -11.16 -1.74 -15.94
C SER A 142 -11.97 -0.44 -15.97
N HIS A 143 -11.69 0.47 -15.03
CA HIS A 143 -11.94 1.88 -15.34
C HIS A 143 -11.11 2.17 -16.59
N PRO A 144 -11.68 2.83 -17.62
CA PRO A 144 -10.89 3.21 -18.77
C PRO A 144 -9.81 4.15 -18.28
N ILE A 145 -8.58 3.65 -18.18
CA ILE A 145 -7.41 4.50 -18.27
C ILE A 145 -7.54 5.09 -19.67
N LYS A 146 -8.08 6.31 -19.74
CA LYS A 146 -8.07 7.09 -20.96
C LYS A 146 -6.60 7.37 -21.24
N TYR A 147 -6.00 6.56 -22.10
CA TYR A 147 -4.77 6.96 -22.78
C TYR A 147 -5.14 8.14 -23.68
N THR A 148 -4.78 9.34 -23.26
CA THR A 148 -4.79 10.54 -24.10
C THR A 148 -3.36 10.85 -24.54
N GLY A 149 -3.11 10.77 -25.85
CA GLY A 149 -1.98 11.34 -26.59
C GLY A 149 -0.72 10.47 -26.62
N TYR A 150 -0.03 10.26 -27.75
CA TYR A 150 0.04 11.00 -29.02
C TYR A 150 0.04 10.05 -30.23
#